data_AF-A0A8T5LE44-F1
#
_entry.id   AF-A0A8T5LE44-F1
#
_cell.length_a   1.000
_cell.length_b   1.000
_cell.length_c   1.000
_cell.angle_alpha   90.00
_cell.angle_beta   90.00
_cell.angle_gamma   90.00
#
_symmetry.space_group_name_H-M   'P 1'
#
loop_
_entity.id
_entity.type
_entity.pdbx_description
1 polymer ?
#
loop_
_entity_poly.entity_id
_entity_poly.type
_entity_poly.pdbx_seq_one_letter_code
_entity_poly.pdbx_strand_id
1 'polypeptide(L)'
;MKIKILIIILALLILFPLIEAEVGKNYETNCENGICTTNLYSYQKYYQDDGKWKEINENFKTENCEDGFDFCVDGNLYQFNSNENLSNQKITYKDSILSFGLNKLYDLTVDKPIATISGNVLNYSGIYDGIDLIYTYLPNKLKEEIVINDPKIFSNVDEDVEITFDLDSHGGSIRNENDRVSVGDTFIRNLVAYDSGVSSVSIPLSLVENELKLKIPIDWLKDE
;
A
#
# COMPACT_ATOMS: atom_id res chain seq x y z
N MET A 1 -23.05 -15.76 -0.25
CA MET A 1 -22.13 -15.26 0.77
C MET A 1 -21.32 -14.17 0.10
N LYS A 2 -21.51 -12.91 0.50
CA LYS A 2 -20.78 -11.78 -0.08
C LYS A 2 -19.38 -11.73 0.53
N ILE A 3 -18.36 -11.49 -0.29
CA ILE A 3 -16.99 -11.29 0.16
C ILE A 3 -16.82 -9.78 0.39
N LYS A 4 -16.36 -9.37 1.58
CA LYS A 4 -16.06 -7.98 1.87
C LYS A 4 -14.57 -7.73 1.67
N ILE A 5 -14.25 -6.76 0.82
CA ILE A 5 -12.87 -6.40 0.55
C ILE A 5 -12.65 -5.02 1.13
N LEU A 6 -12.03 -4.97 2.30
CA LEU A 6 -11.54 -3.70 2.80
C LEU A 6 -10.30 -3.32 2.00
N ILE A 7 -10.53 -2.60 0.91
CA ILE A 7 -9.43 -2.00 0.15
C ILE A 7 -8.94 -0.81 0.96
N ILE A 8 -7.99 -1.04 1.87
CA ILE A 8 -7.19 0.03 2.43
C ILE A 8 -6.26 0.50 1.33
N ILE A 9 -6.76 1.27 0.36
CA ILE A 9 -5.85 1.95 -0.56
C ILE A 9 -5.06 2.90 0.31
N LEU A 10 -3.90 2.47 0.82
CA LEU A 10 -2.84 3.33 1.29
C LEU A 10 -2.41 4.13 0.06
N ALA A 11 -3.26 5.07 -0.31
CA ALA A 11 -3.05 5.96 -1.39
C ALA A 11 -2.00 6.90 -0.84
N LEU A 12 -0.74 6.48 -0.98
CA LEU A 12 0.28 7.29 -1.61
C LEU A 12 -0.29 7.77 -2.95
N LEU A 13 -1.36 8.55 -2.89
CA LEU A 13 -1.83 9.35 -3.99
C LEU A 13 -0.83 10.49 -3.98
N ILE A 14 0.46 10.25 -4.31
CA ILE A 14 1.41 11.31 -4.57
C ILE A 14 0.78 12.13 -5.69
N LEU A 15 -0.09 13.06 -5.33
CA LEU A 15 -0.43 14.22 -6.11
C LEU A 15 0.82 15.05 -5.94
N PHE A 16 1.79 14.69 -6.77
CA PHE A 16 3.00 15.43 -6.99
C PHE A 16 2.61 16.91 -7.02
N PRO A 17 3.26 17.80 -6.24
CA PRO A 17 3.77 18.95 -6.93
C PRO A 17 4.68 18.38 -8.02
N LEU A 18 4.19 18.37 -9.26
CA LEU A 18 4.77 17.86 -10.51
C LEU A 18 6.13 18.49 -10.87
N ILE A 19 6.97 18.83 -9.90
CA ILE A 19 8.01 19.84 -10.10
C ILE A 19 9.42 19.24 -10.23
N GLU A 20 9.71 17.99 -9.84
CA GLU A 20 11.11 17.50 -9.95
C GLU A 20 11.37 16.06 -10.40
N ALA A 21 10.37 15.19 -10.56
CA ALA A 21 10.57 13.96 -11.31
C ALA A 21 9.87 14.12 -12.67
N GLU A 22 10.63 14.21 -13.77
CA GLU A 22 10.03 14.10 -15.09
C GLU A 22 9.43 12.70 -15.22
N VAL A 23 8.11 12.64 -15.12
CA VAL A 23 7.33 11.44 -15.35
C VAL A 23 7.28 11.22 -16.87
N GLY A 24 7.80 10.09 -17.34
CA GLY A 24 8.04 9.84 -18.76
C GLY A 24 6.81 9.55 -19.59
N LYS A 25 7.03 9.42 -20.90
CA LYS A 25 5.99 8.98 -21.83
C LYS A 25 5.45 7.63 -21.39
N ASN A 26 4.12 7.48 -21.39
CA ASN A 26 3.44 6.20 -21.21
C ASN A 26 3.36 5.41 -22.52
N TYR A 27 4.31 5.60 -23.44
CA TYR A 27 4.35 4.86 -24.69
C TYR A 27 5.79 4.63 -25.16
N GLU A 28 5.98 3.58 -25.93
CA GLU A 28 7.21 3.29 -26.65
C GLU A 28 6.93 3.24 -28.14
N THR A 29 7.80 3.83 -28.95
CA THR A 29 7.74 3.72 -30.41
C THR A 29 9.01 3.06 -30.92
N ASN A 30 8.87 1.89 -31.56
CA ASN A 30 9.96 1.25 -32.29
C ASN A 30 9.68 1.36 -33.79
N CYS A 31 10.67 1.83 -34.55
CA CYS A 31 10.57 1.96 -36.01
C CYS A 31 11.56 1.01 -36.69
N GLU A 32 11.06 -0.06 -37.29
CA GLU A 32 11.86 -1.03 -38.03
C GLU A 32 11.36 -1.12 -39.47
N ASN A 33 12.29 -1.07 -40.44
CA ASN A 33 11.98 -1.15 -41.87
C ASN A 33 10.90 -0.16 -42.36
N GLY A 34 10.87 1.04 -41.77
CA GLY A 34 9.90 2.08 -42.13
C GLY A 34 8.50 1.90 -41.53
N ILE A 35 8.28 0.88 -40.70
CA ILE A 35 7.05 0.67 -39.94
C ILE A 35 7.33 1.04 -38.48
N CYS A 36 6.58 2.00 -37.96
CA CYS A 36 6.63 2.37 -36.55
C CYS A 36 5.49 1.70 -35.80
N THR A 37 5.83 0.95 -34.75
CA THR A 37 4.87 0.39 -33.79
C THR A 37 4.95 1.21 -32.52
N THR A 38 3.80 1.74 -32.07
CA THR A 38 3.68 2.44 -30.80
C THR A 38 2.88 1.60 -29.81
N ASN A 39 3.50 1.21 -28.71
CA ASN A 39 2.83 0.58 -27.57
C ASN A 39 2.44 1.67 -26.58
N LEU A 40 1.14 1.85 -26.34
CA LEU A 40 0.62 2.77 -25.33
C LEU A 40 0.27 1.98 -24.06
N TYR A 41 0.77 2.44 -22.93
CA TYR A 41 0.51 1.88 -21.61
C TYR A 41 -0.54 2.71 -20.89
N SER A 42 -1.45 2.04 -20.19
CA SER A 42 -2.47 2.69 -19.35
C SER A 42 -1.91 3.28 -18.05
N TYR A 43 -0.62 3.11 -17.80
CA TYR A 43 0.07 3.47 -16.57
C TYR A 43 1.46 4.02 -16.85
N GLN A 44 2.11 4.52 -15.80
CA GLN A 44 3.45 5.07 -15.87
C GLN A 44 4.50 3.96 -15.98
N LYS A 45 5.23 3.87 -17.10
CA LYS A 45 6.24 2.82 -17.29
C LYS A 45 7.67 3.26 -16.95
N TYR A 46 7.96 4.56 -17.11
CA TYR A 46 9.30 5.10 -16.97
C TYR A 46 9.36 6.29 -16.01
N TYR A 47 10.49 6.48 -15.36
CA TYR A 47 10.81 7.68 -14.58
C TYR A 47 12.19 8.19 -14.97
N GLN A 48 12.43 9.49 -14.79
CA GLN A 48 13.74 10.08 -15.00
C GLN A 48 14.53 10.13 -13.68
N ASP A 49 15.78 9.71 -13.74
CA ASP A 49 16.73 9.73 -12.62
C ASP A 49 18.13 10.04 -13.15
N ASP A 50 18.77 11.08 -12.59
CA ASP A 50 20.03 11.66 -13.08
C ASP A 50 20.05 11.89 -14.60
N GLY A 51 18.95 12.43 -15.14
CA GLY A 51 18.79 12.74 -16.57
C GLY A 51 18.67 11.50 -17.48
N LYS A 52 18.51 10.30 -16.93
CA LYS A 52 18.30 9.06 -17.68
C LYS A 52 16.91 8.48 -17.41
N TRP A 53 16.28 7.97 -18.47
CA TRP A 53 15.04 7.21 -18.35
C TRP A 53 15.33 5.81 -17.81
N LYS A 54 14.65 5.45 -16.72
CA LYS A 54 14.68 4.12 -16.12
C LYS A 54 13.27 3.51 -16.17
N GLU A 55 13.19 2.22 -16.44
CA GLU A 55 11.94 1.45 -16.38
C GLU A 55 11.58 1.18 -14.92
N ILE A 56 10.29 1.28 -14.60
CA ILE A 56 9.78 0.96 -13.27
C ILE A 56 9.70 -0.56 -13.16
N ASN A 57 10.47 -1.15 -12.25
CA ASN A 57 10.33 -2.57 -11.93
C ASN A 57 9.30 -2.74 -10.82
N GLU A 58 8.16 -3.35 -11.14
CA GLU A 58 7.08 -3.54 -10.17
C GLU A 58 7.21 -4.85 -9.36
N ASN A 59 8.11 -5.74 -9.75
CA ASN A 59 8.17 -7.08 -9.16
C ASN A 59 8.98 -7.08 -7.86
N PHE A 60 8.43 -7.75 -6.86
CA PHE A 60 9.16 -8.10 -5.66
C PHE A 60 10.31 -9.05 -5.98
N LYS A 61 11.46 -8.79 -5.35
CA LYS A 61 12.63 -9.68 -5.34
C LYS A 61 12.83 -10.21 -3.93
N THR A 62 13.58 -11.31 -3.83
CA THR A 62 14.00 -11.95 -2.58
C THR A 62 15.52 -11.92 -2.36
N GLU A 63 16.25 -11.27 -3.25
CA GLU A 63 17.72 -11.24 -3.25
C GLU A 63 18.21 -9.80 -3.22
N ASN A 64 19.33 -9.59 -2.49
CA ASN A 64 19.98 -8.28 -2.32
C ASN A 64 19.07 -7.21 -1.69
N CYS A 65 18.08 -7.63 -0.91
CA CYS A 65 17.30 -6.71 -0.10
C CYS A 65 18.14 -6.16 1.06
N GLU A 66 17.74 -5.01 1.59
CA GLU A 66 18.40 -4.41 2.76
C GLU A 66 18.34 -5.36 3.96
N ASP A 67 19.37 -5.30 4.81
CA ASP A 67 19.45 -6.11 6.02
C ASP A 67 18.18 -6.02 6.86
N GLY A 68 17.67 -7.19 7.24
CA GLY A 68 16.43 -7.31 7.99
C GLY A 68 15.17 -7.22 7.16
N PHE A 69 15.24 -7.26 5.81
CA PHE A 69 14.09 -7.40 4.91
C PHE A 69 14.27 -8.57 3.94
N ASP A 70 13.17 -9.26 3.66
CA ASP A 70 13.16 -10.50 2.84
C ASP A 70 12.59 -10.26 1.45
N PHE A 71 11.75 -9.22 1.31
CA PHE A 71 11.15 -8.83 0.04
C PHE A 71 11.41 -7.36 -0.24
N CYS A 72 11.80 -7.03 -1.47
CA CYS A 72 12.07 -5.65 -1.84
C CYS A 72 11.75 -5.32 -3.29
N VAL A 73 11.35 -4.07 -3.49
CA VAL A 73 11.37 -3.34 -4.75
C VAL A 73 12.23 -2.10 -4.51
N ASP A 74 13.49 -2.16 -4.92
CA ASP A 74 14.56 -1.24 -4.51
C ASP A 74 15.19 -0.45 -5.68
N GLY A 75 14.85 -0.82 -6.91
CA GLY A 75 15.43 -0.25 -8.13
C GLY A 75 14.76 1.03 -8.62
N ASN A 76 13.71 1.51 -7.94
CA ASN A 76 12.89 2.65 -8.35
C ASN A 76 13.09 3.87 -7.44
N LEU A 77 12.52 5.04 -7.80
CA LEU A 77 12.52 6.25 -6.95
C LEU A 77 11.77 6.05 -5.62
N TYR A 78 10.67 5.31 -5.70
CA TYR A 78 9.91 4.84 -4.56
C TYR A 78 10.31 3.39 -4.34
N GLN A 79 10.69 3.04 -3.12
CA GLN A 79 11.16 1.71 -2.77
C GLN A 79 10.28 1.16 -1.67
N PHE A 80 10.08 -0.15 -1.69
CA PHE A 80 9.32 -0.85 -0.67
C PHE A 80 10.09 -2.08 -0.23
N ASN A 81 10.22 -2.26 1.08
CA ASN A 81 10.87 -3.40 1.71
C ASN A 81 9.91 -3.99 2.74
N SER A 82 9.88 -5.32 2.83
CA SER A 82 8.93 -6.04 3.67
C SER A 82 9.57 -7.27 4.30
N ASN A 83 9.15 -7.62 5.51
CA ASN A 83 9.62 -8.83 6.20
C ASN A 83 8.80 -10.05 5.84
N GLU A 84 9.40 -11.24 5.87
CA GLU A 84 8.68 -12.47 5.58
C GLU A 84 7.53 -12.74 6.57
N ASN A 85 7.67 -12.33 7.83
CA ASN A 85 6.76 -12.64 8.93
C ASN A 85 5.94 -11.42 9.42
N LEU A 86 5.57 -10.48 8.55
CA LEU A 86 4.72 -9.32 8.88
C LEU A 86 5.14 -8.59 10.17
N SER A 87 6.38 -8.11 10.23
CA SER A 87 6.87 -7.31 11.36
C SER A 87 6.91 -5.83 11.03
N ASN A 88 7.88 -5.40 10.21
CA ASN A 88 8.08 -4.01 9.84
C ASN A 88 8.25 -3.89 8.35
N GLN A 89 7.44 -3.01 7.76
CA GLN A 89 7.50 -2.68 6.36
C GLN A 89 8.12 -1.30 6.24
N LYS A 90 8.82 -1.05 5.13
CA LYS A 90 9.54 0.20 4.94
C LYS A 90 9.35 0.73 3.55
N ILE A 91 8.98 2.00 3.50
CA ILE A 91 8.90 2.81 2.30
C ILE A 91 10.07 3.79 2.33
N THR A 92 10.81 3.84 1.22
CA THR A 92 11.81 4.87 0.98
C THR A 92 11.42 5.66 -0.25
N TYR A 93 11.44 6.98 -0.16
CA TYR A 93 11.25 7.86 -1.30
C TYR A 93 12.21 9.04 -1.19
N LYS A 94 13.16 9.12 -2.13
CA LYS A 94 14.31 10.03 -2.02
C LYS A 94 14.99 9.85 -0.65
N ASP A 95 15.06 10.91 0.16
CA ASP A 95 15.64 10.91 1.50
C ASP A 95 14.63 10.65 2.63
N SER A 96 13.34 10.49 2.29
CA SER A 96 12.28 10.20 3.28
C SER A 96 12.12 8.71 3.48
N ILE A 97 12.11 8.29 4.75
CA ILE A 97 11.86 6.90 5.15
C ILE A 97 10.64 6.85 6.06
N LEU A 98 9.71 5.97 5.71
CA LEU A 98 8.57 5.60 6.55
C LEU A 98 8.63 4.10 6.82
N SER A 99 8.84 3.74 8.07
CA SER A 99 8.62 2.38 8.56
C SER A 99 7.21 2.29 9.14
N PHE A 100 6.52 1.19 8.89
CA PHE A 100 5.20 0.94 9.43
C PHE A 100 4.94 -0.54 9.67
N GLY A 101 4.11 -0.84 10.66
CA GLY A 101 3.70 -2.21 10.98
C GLY A 101 2.23 -2.26 11.35
N LEU A 102 1.51 -3.26 10.83
CA LEU A 102 0.15 -3.55 11.29
C LEU A 102 0.24 -4.12 12.72
N ASN A 103 -0.16 -3.33 13.70
CA ASN A 103 -0.03 -3.68 15.11
C ASN A 103 -1.27 -4.43 15.61
N LYS A 104 -2.45 -3.87 15.31
CA LYS A 104 -3.72 -4.33 15.90
C LYS A 104 -4.86 -4.22 14.89
N LEU A 105 -5.70 -5.25 14.83
CA LEU A 105 -6.97 -5.25 14.07
C LEU A 105 -8.10 -5.52 15.06
N TYR A 106 -8.70 -4.46 15.61
CA TYR A 106 -9.56 -4.52 16.79
C TYR A 106 -8.89 -5.30 17.94
N ASP A 107 -9.61 -5.81 18.94
CA ASP A 107 -9.05 -6.62 20.04
C ASP A 107 -8.41 -7.96 19.64
N LEU A 108 -8.07 -8.12 18.36
CA LEU A 108 -7.37 -9.27 17.83
C LEU A 108 -5.87 -9.00 17.75
N THR A 109 -5.09 -9.98 18.19
CA THR A 109 -3.64 -9.99 17.97
C THR A 109 -3.39 -10.41 16.53
N VAL A 110 -2.57 -9.65 15.82
CA VAL A 110 -2.20 -9.93 14.44
C VAL A 110 -1.23 -11.12 14.41
N ASP A 111 -1.62 -12.17 13.71
CA ASP A 111 -0.74 -13.28 13.41
C ASP A 111 0.33 -12.86 12.39
N LYS A 112 1.47 -13.55 12.44
CA LYS A 112 2.66 -13.25 11.63
C LYS A 112 2.93 -14.36 10.63
N PRO A 113 2.06 -14.55 9.63
CA PRO A 113 2.24 -15.61 8.64
C PRO A 113 3.44 -15.30 7.74
N ILE A 114 4.00 -16.34 7.13
CA ILE A 114 5.02 -16.21 6.09
C ILE A 114 4.36 -15.71 4.81
N ALA A 115 4.86 -14.61 4.26
CA ALA A 115 4.33 -14.05 3.03
C ALA A 115 4.65 -14.91 1.80
N THR A 116 3.83 -14.76 0.77
CA THR A 116 4.05 -15.31 -0.57
C THR A 116 4.11 -14.18 -1.59
N ILE A 117 4.96 -14.33 -2.62
CA ILE A 117 5.07 -13.35 -3.70
C ILE A 117 4.58 -13.90 -5.04
N SER A 118 3.91 -13.05 -5.81
CA SER A 118 3.55 -13.30 -7.20
C SER A 118 3.68 -12.01 -8.00
N GLY A 119 4.81 -11.84 -8.68
CA GLY A 119 5.14 -10.61 -9.43
C GLY A 119 5.19 -9.40 -8.51
N ASN A 120 4.26 -8.46 -8.71
CA ASN A 120 4.14 -7.23 -7.92
C ASN A 120 3.21 -7.34 -6.70
N VAL A 121 2.78 -8.56 -6.36
CA VAL A 121 1.89 -8.83 -5.23
C VAL A 121 2.64 -9.61 -4.15
N LEU A 122 2.52 -9.14 -2.91
CA LEU A 122 3.00 -9.77 -1.69
C LEU A 122 1.80 -10.04 -0.79
N ASN A 123 1.59 -11.29 -0.42
CA ASN A 123 0.38 -11.75 0.27
C ASN A 123 0.72 -12.44 1.58
N TYR A 124 0.20 -11.91 2.68
CA TYR A 124 0.19 -12.48 4.02
C TYR A 124 -1.19 -13.10 4.28
N SER A 125 -1.31 -14.40 4.04
CA SER A 125 -2.59 -15.10 4.26
C SER A 125 -2.75 -15.52 5.70
N GLY A 126 -3.93 -15.26 6.27
CA GLY A 126 -4.22 -15.58 7.66
C GLY A 126 -3.44 -14.71 8.65
N ILE A 127 -3.47 -13.38 8.46
CA ILE A 127 -3.04 -12.44 9.52
C ILE A 127 -4.00 -12.44 10.72
N TYR A 128 -5.18 -13.00 10.49
CA TYR A 128 -6.12 -13.50 11.48
C TYR A 128 -7.00 -14.58 10.80
N ASP A 129 -7.74 -15.37 11.58
CA ASP A 129 -8.71 -16.32 11.02
C ASP A 129 -9.68 -15.61 10.05
N GLY A 130 -9.60 -15.98 8.77
CA GLY A 130 -10.45 -15.40 7.73
C GLY A 130 -10.07 -14.00 7.26
N ILE A 131 -8.89 -13.48 7.62
CA ILE A 131 -8.37 -12.18 7.16
C ILE A 131 -6.99 -12.35 6.50
N ASP A 132 -6.84 -11.81 5.30
CA ASP A 132 -5.55 -11.70 4.60
C ASP A 132 -5.11 -10.24 4.48
N LEU A 133 -3.80 -10.02 4.34
CA LEU A 133 -3.21 -8.73 4.03
C LEU A 133 -2.41 -8.84 2.73
N ILE A 134 -2.73 -7.99 1.77
CA ILE A 134 -2.12 -7.98 0.45
C ILE A 134 -1.49 -6.62 0.18
N TYR A 135 -0.22 -6.65 -0.21
CA TYR A 135 0.51 -5.51 -0.74
C TYR A 135 0.68 -5.68 -2.24
N THR A 136 0.23 -4.69 -3.02
CA THR A 136 0.50 -4.62 -4.46
C THR A 136 1.36 -3.39 -4.74
N TYR A 137 2.57 -3.62 -5.22
CA TYR A 137 3.44 -2.56 -5.68
C TYR A 137 2.99 -2.08 -7.06
N LEU A 138 2.73 -0.79 -7.20
CA LEU A 138 2.29 -0.15 -8.44
C LEU A 138 3.26 0.99 -8.79
N PRO A 139 3.24 1.48 -10.04
CA PRO A 139 4.27 2.40 -10.51
C PRO A 139 4.37 3.72 -9.74
N ASN A 140 3.29 4.14 -9.11
CA ASN A 140 3.21 5.40 -8.38
C ASN A 140 2.70 5.27 -6.95
N LYS A 141 2.48 4.05 -6.45
CA LYS A 141 1.94 3.80 -5.11
C LYS A 141 2.16 2.35 -4.68
N LEU A 142 2.08 2.12 -3.38
CA LEU A 142 1.78 0.80 -2.83
C LEU A 142 0.30 0.75 -2.52
N LYS A 143 -0.38 -0.33 -2.92
CA LYS A 143 -1.76 -0.60 -2.53
C LYS A 143 -1.72 -1.64 -1.43
N GLU A 144 -2.26 -1.32 -0.26
CA GLU A 144 -2.53 -2.28 0.79
C GLU A 144 -3.98 -2.77 0.67
N GLU A 145 -4.28 -4.00 1.04
CA GLU A 145 -5.65 -4.52 1.06
C GLU A 145 -5.79 -5.46 2.25
N ILE A 146 -6.83 -5.26 3.04
CA ILE A 146 -7.23 -6.21 4.08
C ILE A 146 -8.45 -6.93 3.56
N VAL A 147 -8.29 -8.22 3.26
CA VAL A 147 -9.34 -9.03 2.65
C VAL A 147 -10.04 -9.81 3.74
N ILE A 148 -11.33 -9.56 3.94
CA ILE A 148 -12.15 -10.24 4.94
C ILE A 148 -12.91 -11.36 4.24
N ASN A 149 -12.37 -12.57 4.34
CA ASN A 149 -12.93 -13.77 3.72
C ASN A 149 -14.10 -14.36 4.53
N ASP A 150 -14.11 -14.18 5.85
CA ASP A 150 -15.23 -14.56 6.71
C ASP A 150 -15.70 -13.37 7.57
N PRO A 151 -16.76 -12.64 7.17
CA PRO A 151 -17.26 -11.51 7.95
C PRO A 151 -17.87 -11.91 9.30
N LYS A 152 -18.13 -13.20 9.55
CA LYS A 152 -18.72 -13.68 10.82
C LYS A 152 -17.78 -13.53 12.02
N ILE A 153 -16.48 -13.32 11.78
CA ILE A 153 -15.53 -12.97 12.83
C ILE A 153 -15.94 -11.69 13.58
N PHE A 154 -16.74 -10.84 12.95
CA PHE A 154 -17.28 -9.61 13.54
C PHE A 154 -18.68 -9.77 14.13
N SER A 155 -19.30 -10.97 14.13
CA SER A 155 -20.70 -11.15 14.55
C SER A 155 -20.98 -10.69 15.98
N ASN A 156 -20.02 -10.87 16.89
CA ASN A 156 -20.13 -10.51 18.31
C ASN A 156 -19.47 -9.15 18.65
N VAL A 157 -19.03 -8.40 17.65
CA VAL A 157 -18.41 -7.08 17.84
C VAL A 157 -19.53 -6.03 17.74
N ASP A 158 -19.74 -5.23 18.78
CA ASP A 158 -20.81 -4.21 18.81
C ASP A 158 -20.29 -2.78 18.63
N GLU A 159 -18.97 -2.64 18.47
CA GLU A 159 -18.28 -1.37 18.27
C GLU A 159 -17.58 -1.35 16.91
N ASP A 160 -17.32 -0.16 16.38
CA ASP A 160 -16.55 -0.01 15.16
C ASP A 160 -15.16 -0.66 15.28
N VAL A 161 -14.71 -1.29 14.20
CA VAL A 161 -13.43 -1.97 14.13
C VAL A 161 -12.32 -0.94 13.94
N GLU A 162 -11.45 -0.79 14.94
CA GLU A 162 -10.25 0.04 14.86
C GLU A 162 -9.07 -0.79 14.35
N ILE A 163 -8.40 -0.31 13.30
CA ILE A 163 -7.14 -0.87 12.81
C ILE A 163 -6.03 0.12 13.13
N THR A 164 -4.96 -0.36 13.76
CA THR A 164 -3.84 0.48 14.20
C THR A 164 -2.56 0.06 13.52
N PHE A 165 -1.88 1.05 12.95
CA PHE A 165 -0.53 0.92 12.42
C PHE A 165 0.42 1.74 13.26
N ASP A 166 1.54 1.13 13.64
CA ASP A 166 2.65 1.85 14.23
C ASP A 166 3.44 2.50 13.10
N LEU A 167 3.70 3.80 13.20
CA LEU A 167 4.50 4.55 12.24
C LEU A 167 5.81 4.99 12.87
N ASP A 168 6.89 4.90 12.11
CA ASP A 168 8.18 5.45 12.48
C ASP A 168 8.79 6.15 11.26
N SER A 169 9.03 7.46 11.38
CA SER A 169 9.54 8.27 10.28
C SER A 169 10.95 8.76 10.57
N HIS A 170 11.86 8.47 9.65
CA HIS A 170 13.22 9.01 9.66
C HIS A 170 13.35 10.04 8.51
N GLY A 171 13.77 11.26 8.85
CA GLY A 171 13.96 12.34 7.86
C GLY A 171 12.72 13.21 7.57
N GLY A 172 11.62 13.04 8.31
CA GLY A 172 10.41 13.86 8.17
C GLY A 172 9.58 13.94 9.46
N SER A 173 8.66 14.90 9.53
CA SER A 173 7.66 14.96 10.61
C SER A 173 6.34 14.34 10.15
N ILE A 174 5.74 13.50 10.99
CA ILE A 174 4.36 13.01 10.79
C ILE A 174 3.38 14.13 11.18
N ARG A 175 2.46 14.48 10.29
CA ARG A 175 1.47 15.55 10.51
C ARG A 175 0.09 15.09 10.12
N ASN A 176 -0.89 15.36 10.99
CA ASN A 176 -2.29 15.20 10.65
C ASN A 176 -2.78 16.45 9.90
N GLU A 177 -3.37 16.25 8.73
CA GLU A 177 -4.00 17.29 7.92
C GLU A 177 -5.48 16.90 7.71
N ASN A 178 -6.33 17.85 7.30
CA ASN A 178 -7.79 17.68 7.30
C ASN A 178 -8.31 16.40 6.60
N ASP A 179 -7.63 15.93 5.55
CA ASP A 179 -8.02 14.77 4.74
C ASP A 179 -6.90 13.74 4.52
N ARG A 180 -5.76 13.89 5.22
CA ARG A 180 -4.57 13.06 5.02
C ARG A 180 -3.60 13.12 6.21
N VAL A 181 -2.77 12.10 6.32
CA VAL A 181 -1.57 12.12 7.19
C VAL A 181 -0.34 12.27 6.31
N SER A 182 0.43 13.32 6.52
CA SER A 182 1.68 13.59 5.80
C SER A 182 2.88 13.05 6.59
N VAL A 183 3.79 12.37 5.91
CA VAL A 183 5.07 11.87 6.44
C VAL A 183 6.19 12.36 5.52
N GLY A 184 6.84 13.46 5.90
CA GLY A 184 7.79 14.15 5.00
C GLY A 184 7.09 14.58 3.70
N ASP A 185 7.62 14.13 2.55
CA ASP A 185 7.03 14.37 1.22
C ASP A 185 6.00 13.31 0.80
N THR A 186 5.75 12.30 1.64
CA THR A 186 4.74 11.26 1.41
C THR A 186 3.47 11.57 2.20
N PHE A 187 2.34 10.99 1.82
CA PHE A 187 1.11 11.12 2.60
C PHE A 187 0.15 9.96 2.35
N ILE A 188 -0.74 9.77 3.32
CA ILE A 188 -1.80 8.75 3.39
C ILE A 188 -3.13 9.49 3.33
N ARG A 189 -3.97 9.22 2.32
CA ARG A 189 -5.29 9.87 2.15
C ARG A 189 -6.44 9.07 2.77
N ASN A 190 -7.59 9.74 2.89
CA ASN A 190 -8.90 9.14 3.18
C ASN A 190 -9.12 7.81 2.44
N LEU A 191 -9.49 6.82 3.22
CA LEU A 191 -9.63 5.43 2.83
C LEU A 191 -11.08 5.11 2.50
N VAL A 192 -11.29 4.20 1.56
CA VAL A 192 -12.63 3.79 1.13
C VAL A 192 -12.71 2.27 1.15
N ALA A 193 -13.61 1.72 1.94
CA ALA A 193 -13.90 0.29 1.94
C ALA A 193 -14.93 -0.05 0.85
N TYR A 194 -14.86 -1.27 0.29
CA TYR A 194 -15.78 -1.73 -0.75
C TYR A 194 -16.34 -3.12 -0.43
N ASP A 195 -17.63 -3.34 -0.69
CA ASP A 195 -18.20 -4.69 -0.73
C ASP A 195 -18.23 -5.17 -2.19
N SER A 196 -18.24 -6.48 -2.39
CA SER A 196 -18.57 -7.17 -3.64
C SER A 196 -19.84 -6.64 -4.35
N GLY A 197 -20.76 -6.01 -3.60
CA GLY A 197 -21.95 -5.32 -4.13
C GLY A 197 -21.75 -3.88 -4.62
N VAL A 198 -20.51 -3.36 -4.66
CA VAL A 198 -20.17 -1.97 -5.05
C VAL A 198 -20.68 -0.91 -4.06
N SER A 199 -21.10 -1.31 -2.86
CA SER A 199 -21.29 -0.34 -1.77
C SER A 199 -19.92 0.12 -1.27
N SER A 200 -19.80 1.40 -0.92
CA SER A 200 -18.58 1.96 -0.36
C SER A 200 -18.84 2.75 0.90
N VAL A 201 -17.86 2.77 1.79
CA VAL A 201 -17.90 3.58 3.00
C VAL A 201 -16.57 4.30 3.18
N SER A 202 -16.64 5.57 3.55
CA SER A 202 -15.45 6.34 3.91
C SER A 202 -14.96 5.87 5.27
N ILE A 203 -13.67 5.54 5.35
CA ILE A 203 -13.01 5.13 6.58
C ILE A 203 -12.24 6.34 7.11
N PRO A 204 -12.70 6.96 8.22
CA PRO A 204 -11.95 8.04 8.85
C PRO A 204 -10.59 7.54 9.31
N LEU A 205 -9.58 8.36 9.06
CA LEU A 205 -8.23 8.19 9.56
C LEU A 205 -7.98 9.16 10.70
N SER A 206 -7.20 8.74 11.70
CA SER A 206 -6.70 9.63 12.73
C SER A 206 -5.26 9.26 13.07
N LEU A 207 -4.48 10.27 13.44
CA LEU A 207 -3.12 10.09 13.92
C LEU A 207 -3.06 10.51 15.38
N VAL A 208 -2.65 9.60 16.24
CA VAL A 208 -2.42 9.85 17.67
C VAL A 208 -0.97 9.48 17.95
N GLU A 209 -0.15 10.48 18.26
CA GLU A 209 1.31 10.31 18.35
C GLU A 209 1.88 9.72 17.04
N ASN A 210 2.36 8.49 17.11
CA ASN A 210 2.93 7.74 15.99
C ASN A 210 2.02 6.58 15.54
N GLU A 211 0.76 6.53 16.00
CA GLU A 211 -0.21 5.51 15.62
C GLU A 211 -1.19 6.07 14.58
N LEU A 212 -1.25 5.44 13.41
CA LEU A 212 -2.33 5.66 12.46
C LEU A 212 -3.48 4.71 12.77
N LYS A 213 -4.65 5.28 13.03
CA LYS A 213 -5.87 4.56 13.39
C LYS A 213 -6.93 4.73 12.32
N LEU A 214 -7.51 3.61 11.90
CA LEU A 214 -8.59 3.54 10.92
C LEU A 214 -9.82 2.97 11.61
N LYS A 215 -10.96 3.66 11.52
CA LYS A 215 -12.18 3.23 12.20
C LYS A 215 -13.24 2.81 11.20
N ILE A 216 -13.56 1.52 11.17
CA ILE A 216 -14.51 0.94 10.20
C ILE A 216 -15.86 0.74 10.87
N PRO A 217 -16.94 1.30 10.28
CA PRO A 217 -18.29 1.09 10.80
C PRO A 217 -18.66 -0.39 10.88
N ILE A 218 -18.98 -0.88 12.07
CA ILE A 218 -19.30 -2.30 12.30
C ILE A 218 -20.55 -2.74 11.53
N ASP A 219 -21.54 -1.87 11.43
CA ASP A 219 -22.77 -2.13 10.66
C ASP A 219 -22.45 -2.41 9.20
N TRP A 220 -21.48 -1.67 8.63
CA TRP A 220 -21.02 -1.91 7.26
C TRP A 220 -20.30 -3.25 7.13
N LEU A 221 -19.55 -3.70 8.15
CA LEU A 221 -18.90 -5.01 8.16
C LEU A 221 -19.87 -6.18 8.38
N LYS A 222 -21.00 -5.96 9.05
CA LYS A 222 -22.04 -6.97 9.28
C LYS A 222 -23.09 -7.09 8.17
N ASP A 223 -23.24 -6.08 7.31
CA ASP A 223 -24.28 -6.06 6.25
C ASP A 223 -24.16 -7.24 5.26
N GLU A 224 -25.10 -8.19 5.25
CA GLU A 224 -25.04 -9.43 4.43
C GLU A 224 -25.44 -9.23 2.96
#